data_AF-A0AAP7A3Q2-F1
#
_entry.id   AF-A0AAP7A3Q2-F1
#
_cell.length_a   1.000
_cell.length_b   1.000
_cell.length_c   1.000
_cell.angle_alpha   90.00
_cell.angle_beta   90.00
_cell.angle_gamma   90.00
#
_symmetry.space_group_name_H-M   'P 1'
#
loop_
_entity.id
_entity.type
_entity.pdbx_description
1 polymer ?
#
loop_
_entity_poly.entity_id
_entity_poly.type
_entity_poly.pdbx_seq_one_letter_code
_entity_poly.pdbx_strand_id
1 'polypeptide(L)'
;MIHVFLDDYRRCPEGFVLARNAEECLLLLEQEQVGILSLDHDLGADEKTGTDLVREIVLRGLYPQTAIYLHTSSVLGRKRMFEMLYANKPEHVQLSNGPMPDSLLTQIRENMI
;
A
#
# COMPACT_ATOMS: atom_id res chain seq x y z
N MET A 1 6.25 3.12 14.36
CA MET A 1 6.16 3.05 12.89
C MET A 1 5.55 1.71 12.54
N ILE A 2 4.52 1.70 11.70
CA ILE A 2 3.85 0.46 11.27
C ILE A 2 4.05 0.26 9.76
N HIS A 3 3.86 -0.96 9.27
CA HIS A 3 3.74 -1.25 7.85
C HIS A 3 2.30 -1.67 7.55
N VAL A 4 1.73 -1.21 6.45
CA VAL A 4 0.32 -1.45 6.11
C VAL A 4 0.22 -2.34 4.89
N PHE A 5 -0.59 -3.39 5.00
CA PHE A 5 -0.94 -4.30 3.93
C PHE A 5 -2.45 -4.16 3.66
N LEU A 6 -2.81 -3.57 2.53
CA LEU A 6 -4.20 -3.40 2.11
C LEU A 6 -4.63 -4.58 1.25
N ASP A 7 -5.51 -5.42 1.78
CA ASP A 7 -6.04 -6.58 1.07
C ASP A 7 -7.32 -7.10 1.74
N ASP A 8 -8.34 -7.43 0.95
CA ASP A 8 -9.63 -7.97 1.41
C ASP A 8 -9.60 -9.50 1.55
N TYR A 9 -8.67 -10.17 0.87
CA TYR A 9 -8.69 -11.63 0.69
C TYR A 9 -7.43 -12.33 1.22
N ARG A 10 -6.23 -11.86 0.85
CA ARG A 10 -4.96 -12.52 1.18
C ARG A 10 -4.66 -12.42 2.68
N ARG A 11 -3.85 -13.37 3.14
CA ARG A 11 -3.31 -13.34 4.51
C ARG A 11 -2.32 -12.19 4.63
N CYS A 12 -2.50 -11.37 5.65
CA CYS A 12 -1.55 -10.31 5.99
C CYS A 12 -0.19 -10.93 6.36
N PRO A 13 0.93 -10.46 5.75
CA PRO A 13 2.27 -10.86 6.17
C PRO A 13 2.55 -10.48 7.63
N GLU A 14 3.43 -11.24 8.28
CA GLU A 14 3.87 -10.94 9.64
C GLU A 14 4.64 -9.61 9.68
N GLY A 15 4.44 -8.83 10.74
CA GLY A 15 5.00 -7.48 10.88
C GLY A 15 4.25 -6.37 10.13
N PHE A 16 3.15 -6.71 9.43
CA PHE A 16 2.23 -5.75 8.84
C PHE A 16 0.94 -5.64 9.64
N VAL A 17 0.37 -4.44 9.64
CA VAL A 17 -1.01 -4.15 10.01
C VAL A 17 -1.86 -4.26 8.74
N LEU A 18 -2.98 -4.95 8.88
CA LEU A 18 -3.90 -5.20 7.78
C LEU A 18 -4.96 -4.12 7.71
N ALA A 19 -5.13 -3.52 6.54
CA ALA A 19 -6.30 -2.73 6.20
C ALA A 19 -7.19 -3.57 5.28
N ARG A 20 -8.46 -3.77 5.65
CA ARG A 20 -9.39 -4.58 4.85
C ARG A 20 -10.01 -3.85 3.68
N ASN A 21 -10.09 -2.52 3.78
CA ASN A 21 -10.61 -1.68 2.72
C ASN A 21 -9.87 -0.33 2.68
N ALA A 22 -10.25 0.50 1.70
CA ALA A 22 -9.64 1.81 1.49
C ALA A 22 -9.82 2.75 2.69
N GLU A 23 -10.94 2.67 3.40
CA GLU A 23 -11.25 3.58 4.52
C GLU A 23 -10.38 3.29 5.74
N GLU A 24 -10.21 2.01 6.10
CA GLU A 24 -9.27 1.60 7.13
C GLU A 24 -7.82 2.00 6.77
N CYS A 25 -7.45 1.85 5.49
CA CYS A 25 -6.11 2.22 5.03
C CYS A 25 -5.85 3.72 5.14
N LEU A 26 -6.82 4.56 4.74
CA LEU A 26 -6.73 6.01 4.90
C LEU A 26 -6.63 6.40 6.38
N LEU A 27 -7.44 5.78 7.25
CA LEU A 27 -7.37 6.04 8.69
C LEU A 27 -5.97 5.74 9.24
N LEU A 28 -5.36 4.61 8.87
CA LEU A 28 -4.00 4.27 9.29
C LEU A 28 -2.97 5.27 8.77
N LEU A 29 -3.08 5.71 7.51
CA LEU A 29 -2.17 6.71 6.93
C LEU A 29 -2.31 8.09 7.59
N GLU A 30 -3.47 8.41 8.14
CA GLU A 30 -3.71 9.67 8.85
C GLU A 30 -3.24 9.66 10.30
N GLN A 31 -3.43 8.53 10.99
CA GLN A 31 -3.24 8.46 12.44
C GLN A 31 -1.86 7.90 12.82
N GLU A 32 -1.21 7.17 11.93
CA GLU A 32 0.01 6.45 12.22
C GLU A 32 1.17 6.87 11.31
N GLN A 33 2.40 6.69 11.80
CA GLN A 33 3.58 6.77 10.95
C GLN A 33 3.74 5.46 10.19
N VAL A 34 3.23 5.43 8.95
CA VAL A 34 3.34 4.28 8.05
C VAL A 34 4.70 4.29 7.34
N GLY A 35 5.50 3.24 7.52
CA GLY A 35 6.79 3.08 6.85
C GLY A 35 6.66 2.51 5.44
N ILE A 36 6.00 1.35 5.31
CA ILE A 36 5.79 0.66 4.03
C ILE A 36 4.29 0.49 3.82
N LEU A 37 3.83 0.77 2.61
CA LEU A 37 2.45 0.57 2.18
C LEU A 37 2.40 -0.42 1.02
N SER A 38 1.70 -1.53 1.18
CA SER A 38 1.49 -2.51 0.11
C SER A 38 0.02 -2.53 -0.27
N LEU A 39 -0.28 -2.40 -1.57
CA LEU A 39 -1.62 -2.15 -2.09
C LEU A 39 -2.15 -3.26 -3.00
N ASP A 40 -3.32 -3.80 -2.68
CA ASP A 40 -4.20 -4.43 -3.66
C ASP A 40 -5.16 -3.43 -4.31
N HIS A 41 -5.58 -3.72 -5.53
CA HIS A 41 -6.57 -2.95 -6.28
C HIS A 41 -7.99 -3.45 -6.06
N ASP A 42 -8.18 -4.77 -6.09
CA ASP A 42 -9.48 -5.41 -6.08
C ASP A 42 -9.87 -5.63 -4.61
N LEU A 43 -10.80 -4.83 -4.07
CA LEU A 43 -11.16 -4.83 -2.64
C LEU A 43 -12.61 -5.27 -2.36
N GLY A 44 -13.24 -5.93 -3.34
CA GLY A 44 -14.65 -6.30 -3.30
C GLY A 44 -15.56 -5.34 -4.08
N ALA A 45 -16.78 -5.79 -4.36
CA ALA A 45 -17.69 -5.13 -5.31
C ALA A 45 -18.30 -3.80 -4.81
N ASP A 46 -18.49 -3.67 -3.51
CA ASP A 46 -19.10 -2.49 -2.87
C ASP A 46 -18.06 -1.56 -2.21
N GLU A 47 -16.77 -1.85 -2.40
CA GLU A 47 -15.67 -1.12 -1.80
C GLU A 47 -15.00 -0.19 -2.82
N LYS A 48 -14.39 0.89 -2.31
CA LYS A 48 -13.50 1.72 -3.12
C LYS A 48 -12.33 0.86 -3.60
N THR A 49 -11.97 0.98 -4.87
CA THR A 49 -10.82 0.23 -5.40
C THR A 49 -9.51 0.79 -4.86
N GLY A 50 -8.42 0.04 -4.98
CA GLY A 50 -7.08 0.58 -4.69
C GLY A 50 -6.71 1.79 -5.57
N THR A 51 -7.31 1.95 -6.76
CA THR A 51 -7.12 3.17 -7.56
C THR A 51 -7.82 4.37 -6.94
N ASP A 52 -9.01 4.17 -6.35
CA ASP A 52 -9.72 5.23 -5.64
C ASP A 52 -8.99 5.64 -4.37
N LEU A 53 -8.46 4.67 -3.62
CA LEU A 53 -7.57 4.94 -2.49
C LEU A 53 -6.34 5.76 -2.92
N VAL A 54 -5.64 5.34 -3.97
CA VAL A 54 -4.46 6.07 -4.45
C VAL A 54 -4.80 7.51 -4.83
N ARG A 55 -5.98 7.76 -5.42
CA ARG A 55 -6.45 9.12 -5.69
C ARG A 55 -6.55 9.94 -4.40
N GLU A 56 -7.14 9.38 -3.35
CA GLU A 56 -7.25 10.05 -2.04
C GLU A 56 -5.87 10.30 -1.41
N ILE A 57 -4.95 9.32 -1.49
CA ILE A 57 -3.57 9.47 -1.04
C ILE A 57 -2.91 10.67 -1.71
N VAL A 58 -3.02 10.77 -3.04
CA VAL A 58 -2.44 11.87 -3.82
C VAL A 58 -3.08 13.21 -3.45
N LEU A 59 -4.41 13.28 -3.42
CA LEU A 59 -5.14 14.52 -3.14
C LEU A 59 -4.84 15.09 -1.75
N ARG A 60 -4.58 14.21 -0.79
CA ARG A 60 -4.40 14.57 0.62
C ARG A 60 -2.94 14.58 1.07
N GLY A 61 -2.01 14.12 0.23
CA GLY A 61 -0.59 14.02 0.56
C GLY A 61 -0.26 12.93 1.58
N LEU A 62 -1.06 11.87 1.67
CA LEU A 62 -0.95 10.80 2.69
C LEU A 62 -0.01 9.67 2.23
N TYR A 63 1.29 9.94 2.19
CA TYR A 63 2.30 8.97 1.75
C TYR A 63 2.98 8.24 2.91
N PRO A 64 3.39 6.97 2.72
CA PRO A 64 4.26 6.30 3.68
C PRO A 64 5.67 6.92 3.66
N GLN A 65 6.46 6.67 4.71
CA GLN A 65 7.80 7.23 4.89
C GLN A 65 8.85 6.62 3.95
N THR A 66 8.70 5.33 3.59
CA THR A 66 9.76 4.58 2.93
C THR A 66 9.38 4.12 1.53
N ALA A 67 8.34 3.29 1.40
CA ALA A 67 8.08 2.60 0.13
C ALA A 67 6.62 2.22 -0.09
N ILE A 68 6.23 2.17 -1.37
CA ILE A 68 4.95 1.64 -1.83
C ILE A 68 5.18 0.43 -2.75
N TYR A 69 4.44 -0.65 -2.52
CA TYR A 69 4.43 -1.86 -3.35
C TYR A 69 3.02 -2.16 -3.86
N LEU A 70 2.92 -2.76 -5.05
CA LEU A 70 1.64 -3.07 -5.70
C LEU A 70 1.49 -4.58 -5.84
N HIS A 71 0.81 -5.23 -4.89
CA HIS A 71 0.63 -6.68 -4.83
C HIS A 71 -0.68 -7.16 -5.46
N THR A 72 -1.26 -6.38 -6.37
CA THR A 72 -2.52 -6.73 -7.02
C THR A 72 -2.35 -7.66 -8.22
N SER A 73 -3.36 -8.51 -8.45
CA SER A 73 -3.53 -9.29 -9.69
C SER A 73 -4.09 -8.47 -10.85
N SER A 74 -4.80 -7.37 -10.59
CA SER A 74 -5.37 -6.53 -11.65
C SER A 74 -4.28 -5.77 -12.40
N VAL A 75 -3.98 -6.20 -13.63
CA VAL A 75 -2.96 -5.56 -14.48
C VAL A 75 -3.32 -4.10 -14.76
N LEU A 76 -4.60 -3.82 -15.06
CA LEU A 76 -5.08 -2.47 -15.34
C LEU A 76 -5.10 -1.60 -14.07
N GLY A 77 -5.56 -2.16 -12.95
CA GLY A 77 -5.55 -1.50 -11.65
C GLY A 77 -4.13 -1.12 -11.22
N ARG A 78 -3.19 -2.08 -11.32
CA ARG A 78 -1.78 -1.86 -11.05
C ARG A 78 -1.20 -0.73 -11.90
N LYS A 79 -1.44 -0.75 -13.22
CA LYS A 79 -0.96 0.30 -14.12
C LYS A 79 -1.45 1.68 -13.70
N ARG A 80 -2.75 1.83 -13.43
CA ARG A 80 -3.36 3.10 -13.00
C ARG A 80 -2.79 3.61 -11.68
N MET A 81 -2.69 2.74 -10.68
CA MET A 81 -2.10 3.08 -9.39
C MET A 81 -0.64 3.50 -9.55
N PHE A 82 0.16 2.71 -10.28
CA PHE A 82 1.57 3.00 -10.50
C PHE A 82 1.78 4.34 -11.20
N GLU A 83 1.08 4.61 -12.30
CA GLU A 83 1.20 5.88 -13.05
C GLU A 83 0.86 7.08 -12.17
N MET A 84 -0.21 6.99 -11.37
CA MET A 84 -0.63 8.07 -10.48
C MET A 84 0.35 8.29 -9.33
N LEU A 85 0.83 7.22 -8.71
CA LEU A 85 1.83 7.31 -7.63
C LEU A 85 3.16 7.81 -8.16
N TYR A 86 3.62 7.31 -9.31
CA TYR A 86 4.90 7.72 -9.90
C TYR A 86 4.94 9.22 -10.18
N ALA A 87 3.83 9.78 -10.67
CA ALA A 87 3.73 11.20 -10.98
C ALA A 87 3.65 12.13 -9.74
N ASN A 88 3.21 11.62 -8.58
CA ASN A 88 2.85 12.48 -7.45
C ASN A 88 3.56 12.15 -6.12
N LYS A 89 4.14 10.96 -5.96
CA LYS A 89 4.80 10.57 -4.71
C LYS A 89 5.97 11.53 -4.40
N PRO A 90 6.28 11.76 -3.11
CA PRO A 90 7.52 12.42 -2.74
C PRO A 90 8.74 11.69 -3.30
N GLU A 91 9.81 12.43 -3.59
CA GLU A 91 11.02 11.89 -4.20
C GLU A 91 11.64 10.75 -3.35
N HIS A 92 11.64 10.91 -2.03
CA HIS A 92 12.21 9.95 -1.09
C HIS A 92 11.42 8.63 -0.96
N VAL A 93 10.13 8.62 -1.34
CA VAL A 93 9.31 7.40 -1.24
C VAL A 93 9.61 6.50 -2.42
N GLN A 94 10.05 5.27 -2.18
CA GLN A 94 10.28 4.29 -3.23
C GLN A 94 8.95 3.74 -3.76
N LEU A 95 8.90 3.38 -5.04
CA LEU A 95 7.70 2.80 -5.66
C LEU A 95 8.08 1.58 -6.48
N SER A 96 7.46 0.44 -6.19
CA SER A 96 7.61 -0.81 -6.93
C SER A 96 6.34 -1.14 -7.72
N ASN A 97 6.49 -1.52 -8.99
CA ASN A 97 5.40 -2.00 -9.85
C ASN A 97 5.11 -3.50 -9.65
N GLY A 98 5.18 -3.97 -8.40
CA GLY A 98 5.02 -5.38 -8.06
C GLY A 98 4.99 -5.59 -6.54
N PRO A 99 4.79 -6.85 -6.11
CA PRO A 99 4.74 -7.20 -4.70
C PRO A 99 6.10 -6.99 -4.03
N MET A 100 6.08 -7.03 -2.70
CA MET A 100 7.30 -7.02 -1.89
C MET A 100 8.12 -8.30 -2.16
N PRO A 101 9.45 -8.19 -2.29
CA PRO A 101 10.30 -9.38 -2.40
C PRO A 101 10.36 -10.15 -1.07
N ASP A 102 10.56 -11.46 -1.14
CA ASP A 102 10.60 -12.34 0.05
C ASP A 102 11.68 -11.94 1.07
N SER A 103 12.81 -11.38 0.60
CA SER A 103 13.87 -10.87 1.45
C SER A 103 13.39 -9.72 2.34
N LEU A 104 12.56 -8.83 1.80
CA LEU A 104 11.97 -7.72 2.56
C LEU A 104 10.97 -8.23 3.59
N LEU A 105 10.11 -9.18 3.20
CA LEU A 105 9.17 -9.81 4.13
C LEU A 105 9.89 -10.49 5.29
N THR A 106 11.01 -11.15 5.01
CA THR A 106 11.86 -11.78 6.03
C THR A 106 12.47 -10.77 6.99
N GLN A 107 13.01 -9.65 6.47
CA GLN A 107 13.59 -8.58 7.28
C GLN A 107 12.55 -7.94 8.22
N ILE A 108 11.34 -7.68 7.73
CA ILE A 108 10.25 -7.10 8.53
C ILE A 108 9.81 -8.07 9.62
N ARG A 109 9.62 -9.35 9.27
CA ARG A 109 9.29 -10.39 10.26
C ARG A 109 10.32 -10.50 11.37
N GLU A 110 11.60 -10.34 11.05
CA GLU A 110 12.71 -10.42 12.00
C GLU A 110 13.02 -9.08 12.70
N ASN A 111 12.19 -8.05 12.50
CA ASN A 111 12.35 -6.69 13.04
C ASN A 111 13.71 -6.06 12.71
N MET A 112 14.24 -6.31 11.51
CA MET A 112 15.53 -5.74 11.06
C MET A 112 15.41 -4.36 10.42
N ILE A 113 14.19 -3.92 10.08
CA ILE A 113 13.87 -2.62 9.49
C ILE A 113 12.53 -2.09 10.01
#